data_AF-A0A9R0QUA8-F1
#
_entry.id   AF-A0A9R0QUA8-F1
#
_cell.length_a   1.000
_cell.length_b   1.000
_cell.length_c   1.000
_cell.angle_alpha   90.00
_cell.angle_beta   90.00
_cell.angle_gamma   90.00
#
_symmetry.space_group_name_H-M   'P 1'
#
loop_
_entity.id
_entity.type
_entity.pdbx_description
1 polymer ?
#
loop_
_entity_poly.entity_id
_entity_poly.type
_entity_poly.pdbx_seq_one_letter_code
_entity_poly.pdbx_strand_id
1 'polypeptide(L)'
;MLVFYGQVFRSSNITVDMDLVCQIEAKYPAFLFKQQLTAFVEGLYGMIRDNVKKELSALLLHAIQVPRIMKASMVRGRSFGSSSLRGRSFSNQGSYWLAIVDNLNELLNILRENCVPAIFIRKIFTQIFSFMNAQLFNSLLVRHECCSFSNGEYVKQGLAQLEVWCGEVKPEYAGSALHELRHIRQAVSFLVIFKKFRISYDEIVNDLCPVLSVQQLYKICTQYWDDKYNTESVSEEVLDEMRTLVTEESGHNASEGTFLLDDEISMPISLEEIADSMDVKEFQNVAPPSELVAMSAFQFLKS
;
A
#
# COMPACT_ATOMS: atom_id res chain seq x y z
N MET A 1 -18.23 30.57 21.68
CA MET A 1 -19.44 30.57 22.52
C MET A 1 -20.63 30.68 21.57
N LEU A 2 -21.14 29.55 21.08
CA LEU A 2 -22.24 29.49 20.12
C LEU A 2 -23.53 29.24 20.89
N VAL A 3 -24.41 30.24 20.93
CA VAL A 3 -25.74 30.18 21.54
C VAL A 3 -26.74 29.92 20.42
N PHE A 4 -27.37 28.74 20.40
CA PHE A 4 -28.50 28.45 19.51
C PHE A 4 -29.77 29.07 20.11
N TYR A 5 -30.38 30.02 19.40
CA TYR A 5 -31.69 30.57 19.71
C TYR A 5 -32.78 29.70 19.05
N GLY A 6 -33.43 28.83 19.82
CA GLY A 6 -34.67 28.17 19.41
C GLY A 6 -35.88 29.02 19.80
N GLN A 7 -36.56 29.63 18.83
CA GLN A 7 -37.86 30.27 19.05
C GLN A 7 -38.93 29.20 19.27
N VAL A 8 -39.57 29.21 20.46
CA VAL A 8 -40.75 28.39 20.76
C VAL A 8 -42.02 29.21 20.52
N PHE A 9 -42.92 28.63 19.71
CA PHE A 9 -44.27 29.12 19.44
C PHE A 9 -45.06 29.34 20.75
N ARG A 10 -45.61 30.54 20.92
CA ARG A 10 -46.62 30.81 21.95
C ARG A 10 -47.97 30.27 21.49
N SER A 11 -48.54 29.35 22.26
CA SER A 11 -49.94 29.44 22.68
C SER A 11 -50.28 28.39 23.74
N SER A 12 -50.89 28.90 24.83
CA SER A 12 -51.66 28.19 25.86
C SER A 12 -50.90 27.63 27.06
N ASN A 13 -50.82 28.49 28.08
CA ASN A 13 -50.85 28.24 29.54
C ASN A 13 -50.74 26.78 30.01
N ILE A 14 -49.51 26.29 30.13
CA ILE A 14 -49.16 25.31 31.14
C ILE A 14 -47.86 25.83 31.77
N THR A 15 -47.93 26.24 33.03
CA THR A 15 -46.76 26.51 33.88
C THR A 15 -46.06 25.19 34.13
N VAL A 16 -45.27 24.74 33.16
CA VAL A 16 -44.24 23.73 33.39
C VAL A 16 -42.99 24.51 33.80
N ASP A 17 -42.57 24.21 35.01
CA ASP A 17 -41.34 24.65 35.66
C ASP A 17 -40.16 24.69 34.65
N MET A 18 -39.72 25.89 34.29
CA MET A 18 -38.62 26.13 33.33
C MET A 18 -37.24 25.82 33.92
N ASP A 19 -37.16 25.38 35.18
CA ASP A 19 -35.90 25.03 35.85
C ASP A 19 -35.46 23.57 35.63
N LEU A 20 -36.20 22.77 34.85
CA LEU A 20 -35.79 21.42 34.43
C LEU A 20 -35.30 21.36 32.98
N VAL A 21 -34.83 22.47 32.40
CA VAL A 21 -33.95 22.38 31.24
C VAL A 21 -32.58 22.04 31.81
N CYS A 22 -32.25 20.75 31.90
CA CYS A 22 -30.89 20.32 32.16
C CYS A 22 -29.98 21.09 31.20
N GLN A 23 -29.20 22.03 31.72
CA GLN A 23 -28.02 22.53 31.02
C GLN A 23 -27.07 21.34 30.93
N ILE A 24 -27.33 20.49 29.95
CA ILE A 24 -26.38 19.46 29.54
C ILE A 24 -25.16 20.27 29.13
N GLU A 25 -24.09 20.19 29.92
CA GLU A 25 -22.80 20.74 29.54
C GLU A 25 -22.41 20.03 28.24
N ALA A 26 -22.72 20.67 27.10
CA ALA A 26 -22.66 20.06 25.77
C ALA A 26 -21.26 19.52 25.44
N LYS A 27 -20.25 19.96 26.20
CA LYS A 27 -18.88 19.48 26.17
C LYS A 27 -18.76 17.96 26.33
N TYR A 28 -19.45 17.36 27.30
CA TYR A 28 -19.29 15.92 27.57
C TYR A 28 -19.98 15.05 26.49
N PRO A 29 -21.25 15.27 26.11
CA PRO A 29 -21.85 14.56 24.99
C PRO A 29 -21.13 14.77 23.66
N ALA A 30 -20.64 15.99 23.38
CA ALA A 30 -19.86 16.25 22.17
C ALA A 30 -18.52 15.50 22.17
N PHE A 31 -17.86 15.38 23.33
CA PHE A 31 -16.64 14.58 23.47
C PHE A 31 -16.91 13.09 23.19
N LEU A 32 -17.96 12.51 23.78
CA LEU A 32 -18.34 11.12 23.53
C LEU A 32 -18.71 10.88 22.06
N PHE A 33 -19.46 11.80 21.45
CA PHE A 33 -19.79 11.73 20.04
C PHE A 33 -18.54 11.77 19.15
N LYS A 34 -17.58 12.67 19.45
CA LYS A 34 -16.29 12.72 18.76
C LYS A 34 -15.57 11.37 18.87
N GLN A 35 -15.51 10.77 20.05
CA GLN A 35 -14.85 9.48 20.26
C GLN A 35 -15.53 8.34 19.47
N GLN A 36 -16.86 8.31 19.40
CA GLN A 36 -17.59 7.33 18.60
C GLN A 36 -17.33 7.53 17.10
N LEU A 37 -17.32 8.78 16.63
CA LEU A 37 -17.01 9.11 15.25
C LEU A 37 -15.57 8.71 14.89
N THR A 38 -14.62 8.93 15.80
CA THR A 38 -13.23 8.48 15.67
C THR A 38 -13.17 6.98 15.45
N ALA A 39 -13.77 6.19 16.35
CA ALA A 39 -13.75 4.74 16.26
C ALA A 39 -14.44 4.24 14.97
N PHE A 40 -15.49 4.92 14.53
CA PHE A 40 -16.16 4.60 13.27
C PHE A 40 -15.27 4.85 12.04
N VAL A 41 -14.57 5.98 12.00
CA VAL A 41 -13.62 6.31 10.90
C VAL A 41 -12.45 5.33 10.88
N GLU A 42 -11.88 4.99 12.04
CA GLU A 42 -10.85 3.96 12.15
C GLU A 42 -11.34 2.60 11.65
N GLY A 43 -12.58 2.23 12.01
CA GLY A 43 -13.21 1.00 11.53
C GLY A 43 -13.41 0.98 10.00
N LEU A 44 -13.88 2.08 9.41
CA LEU A 44 -14.01 2.23 7.95
C LEU A 44 -12.66 2.12 7.25
N TYR A 45 -11.63 2.76 7.79
CA TYR A 45 -10.29 2.68 7.23
C TYR A 45 -9.74 1.25 7.28
N GLY A 46 -9.92 0.55 8.41
CA GLY A 46 -9.57 -0.86 8.55
C GLY A 46 -10.27 -1.73 7.50
N MET A 47 -11.59 -1.53 7.32
CA MET A 47 -12.36 -2.25 6.30
C MET A 47 -11.87 -2.00 4.87
N ILE A 48 -11.62 -0.74 4.50
CA ILE A 48 -11.09 -0.40 3.16
C ILE A 48 -9.73 -1.07 2.95
N ARG A 49 -8.82 -0.95 3.93
CA ARG A 49 -7.50 -1.56 3.89
C ARG A 49 -7.58 -3.07 3.71
N ASP A 50 -8.39 -3.76 4.51
CA ASP A 50 -8.46 -5.22 4.50
C ASP A 50 -9.09 -5.76 3.21
N ASN A 51 -10.07 -5.04 2.65
CA ASN A 51 -10.66 -5.36 1.35
C ASN A 51 -9.62 -5.24 0.23
N VAL A 52 -8.89 -4.12 0.18
CA VAL A 52 -7.86 -3.90 -0.86
C VAL A 52 -6.71 -4.91 -0.73
N LYS A 53 -6.26 -5.20 0.51
CA LYS A 53 -5.27 -6.26 0.77
C LYS A 53 -5.73 -7.57 0.17
N LYS A 54 -6.98 -7.99 0.45
CA LYS A 54 -7.54 -9.25 -0.04
C LYS A 54 -7.59 -9.33 -1.57
N GLU A 55 -8.00 -8.26 -2.25
CA GLU A 55 -8.04 -8.19 -3.71
C GLU A 55 -6.63 -8.29 -4.32
N LEU A 56 -5.68 -7.55 -3.75
CA LEU A 56 -4.29 -7.54 -4.21
C LEU A 56 -3.57 -8.86 -3.92
N SER A 57 -3.82 -9.54 -2.79
CA SER A 57 -3.17 -10.82 -2.45
C SER A 57 -3.24 -11.83 -3.58
N ALA A 58 -4.42 -11.99 -4.20
CA ALA A 58 -4.62 -12.95 -5.28
C ALA A 58 -3.79 -12.58 -6.52
N LEU A 59 -3.71 -11.30 -6.84
CA LEU A 59 -2.93 -10.81 -7.98
C LEU A 59 -1.42 -10.91 -7.72
N LEU A 60 -0.96 -10.53 -6.53
CA LEU A 60 0.45 -10.55 -6.13
C LEU A 60 1.03 -11.95 -6.15
N LEU A 61 0.26 -12.95 -5.71
CA LEU A 61 0.66 -14.37 -5.75
C LEU A 61 1.03 -14.84 -7.16
N HIS A 62 0.35 -14.29 -8.17
CA HIS A 62 0.62 -14.59 -9.57
C HIS A 62 1.62 -13.61 -10.21
N ALA A 63 1.65 -12.35 -9.78
CA ALA A 63 2.54 -11.32 -10.33
C ALA A 63 4.02 -11.53 -10.00
N ILE A 64 4.32 -12.23 -8.91
CA ILE A 64 5.68 -12.58 -8.49
C ILE A 64 6.33 -13.69 -9.35
N GLN A 65 5.56 -14.42 -10.16
CA GLN A 65 6.08 -15.49 -11.03
C GLN A 65 5.82 -15.19 -12.51
N VAL A 66 6.83 -15.39 -13.34
CA VAL A 66 6.67 -15.35 -14.80
C VAL A 66 5.61 -16.38 -15.24
N PRO A 67 4.53 -15.97 -15.93
CA PRO A 67 3.53 -16.89 -16.45
C PRO A 67 4.18 -17.97 -17.33
N ARG A 68 3.80 -19.24 -17.15
CA ARG A 68 4.40 -20.38 -17.87
C ARG A 68 4.38 -20.21 -19.40
N ILE A 69 3.39 -19.51 -19.93
CA ILE A 69 3.25 -19.18 -21.36
C ILE A 69 4.38 -18.22 -21.82
N MET A 70 4.81 -17.28 -20.97
CA MET A 70 5.91 -16.36 -21.26
C MET A 70 7.28 -17.05 -21.22
N LYS A 71 7.48 -18.03 -20.32
CA LYS A 71 8.72 -18.81 -20.25
C LYS A 71 9.03 -19.54 -21.57
N ALA A 72 8.01 -20.09 -22.24
CA ALA A 72 8.18 -20.77 -23.53
C ALA A 72 8.64 -19.83 -24.67
N SER A 73 8.29 -18.54 -24.59
CA SER A 73 8.74 -17.53 -25.57
C SER A 73 10.13 -16.99 -25.25
N MET A 74 10.53 -16.93 -23.98
CA MET A 74 11.86 -16.45 -23.57
C MET A 74 12.98 -17.46 -23.86
N VAL A 75 12.68 -18.77 -23.82
CA VAL A 75 13.65 -19.85 -24.12
C VAL A 75 13.95 -19.96 -25.62
N ARG A 76 13.04 -19.53 -26.50
CA ARG A 76 13.30 -19.44 -27.94
C ARG A 76 13.83 -18.05 -28.26
N GLY A 77 15.15 -17.87 -28.15
CA GLY A 77 15.88 -16.67 -28.55
C GLY A 77 15.73 -16.31 -30.05
N ARG A 78 14.55 -15.85 -30.46
CA ARG A 78 14.34 -15.18 -31.74
C ARG A 78 14.54 -13.69 -31.53
N SER A 79 15.75 -13.24 -31.87
CA SER A 79 16.03 -11.87 -32.26
C SER A 79 15.03 -11.43 -33.33
N PHE A 80 14.10 -10.54 -32.97
CA PHE A 80 13.31 -9.84 -33.98
C PHE A 80 14.17 -8.71 -34.52
N GLY A 81 14.86 -9.00 -35.63
CA GLY A 81 15.50 -7.98 -36.46
C GLY A 81 14.45 -6.99 -36.96
N SER A 82 14.83 -5.71 -36.87
CA SER A 82 14.27 -4.54 -37.55
C SER A 82 13.00 -4.77 -38.39
N SER A 83 11.85 -4.43 -37.83
CA SER A 83 10.74 -3.89 -38.61
C SER A 83 10.01 -2.85 -37.76
N SER A 84 10.18 -1.60 -38.17
CA SER A 84 9.39 -0.45 -37.75
C SER A 84 7.90 -0.71 -37.99
N LEU A 85 7.20 -1.24 -36.99
CA LEU A 85 5.76 -1.16 -36.84
C LEU A 85 5.44 -0.83 -35.38
N ARG A 86 4.73 0.28 -35.23
CA ARG A 86 4.21 0.83 -33.98
C ARG A 86 3.57 -0.25 -33.12
N GLY A 87 3.82 -0.13 -31.82
CA GLY A 87 3.35 -1.03 -30.79
C GLY A 87 1.86 -1.31 -30.86
N ARG A 88 1.53 -2.59 -30.78
CA ARG A 88 0.27 -3.19 -30.29
C ARG A 88 0.32 -4.66 -30.67
N SER A 89 0.95 -5.47 -29.84
CA SER A 89 0.72 -6.92 -29.88
C SER A 89 0.97 -7.54 -28.51
N PHE A 90 0.14 -7.21 -27.52
CA PHE A 90 -0.19 -8.06 -26.36
C PHE A 90 -1.54 -7.63 -25.78
N SER A 91 -2.62 -7.79 -26.54
CA SER A 91 -3.99 -7.49 -26.09
C SER A 91 -4.81 -8.78 -26.02
N ASN A 92 -5.03 -9.31 -24.80
CA ASN A 92 -6.36 -9.52 -24.20
C ASN A 92 -6.39 -10.46 -22.96
N GLN A 93 -5.25 -10.87 -22.41
CA GLN A 93 -5.16 -11.27 -21.01
C GLN A 93 -4.13 -10.34 -20.38
N GLY A 94 -4.60 -9.33 -19.63
CA GLY A 94 -3.73 -8.32 -19.02
C GLY A 94 -2.64 -8.98 -18.17
N SER A 95 -1.42 -8.45 -18.22
CA SER A 95 -0.38 -8.81 -17.26
C SER A 95 -0.94 -8.61 -15.84
N TYR A 96 -0.64 -9.53 -14.90
CA TYR A 96 -1.05 -9.36 -13.50
C TYR A 96 -0.61 -8.01 -12.91
N TRP A 97 0.52 -7.46 -13.38
CA TRP A 97 1.00 -6.12 -13.02
C TRP A 97 0.10 -5.01 -13.53
N LEU A 98 -0.43 -5.11 -14.75
CA LEU A 98 -1.40 -4.15 -15.28
C LEU A 98 -2.70 -4.22 -14.47
N ALA A 99 -3.19 -5.43 -14.15
CA ALA A 99 -4.36 -5.59 -13.32
C ALA A 99 -4.17 -4.97 -11.92
N ILE A 100 -2.97 -5.09 -11.33
CA ILE A 100 -2.64 -4.39 -10.07
C ILE A 100 -2.72 -2.88 -10.25
N VAL A 101 -2.09 -2.32 -11.29
CA VAL A 101 -2.12 -0.88 -11.59
C VAL A 101 -3.56 -0.39 -11.81
N ASP A 102 -4.38 -1.15 -12.53
CA ASP A 102 -5.78 -0.83 -12.78
C ASP A 102 -6.59 -0.80 -11.47
N ASN A 103 -6.37 -1.75 -10.56
CA ASN A 103 -7.00 -1.74 -9.23
C ASN A 103 -6.57 -0.52 -8.39
N LEU A 104 -5.29 -0.14 -8.43
CA LEU A 104 -4.80 1.06 -7.73
C LEU A 104 -5.44 2.34 -8.30
N ASN A 105 -5.58 2.41 -9.62
CA ASN A 105 -6.26 3.51 -10.31
C ASN A 105 -7.75 3.59 -9.95
N GLU A 106 -8.46 2.46 -9.97
CA GLU A 106 -9.88 2.38 -9.61
C GLU A 106 -10.10 2.84 -8.16
N LEU A 107 -9.29 2.33 -7.23
CA LEU A 107 -9.33 2.77 -5.83
C LEU A 107 -9.10 4.27 -5.69
N LEU A 108 -8.08 4.82 -6.37
CA LEU A 108 -7.81 6.26 -6.33
C LEU A 108 -9.00 7.07 -6.86
N ASN A 109 -9.63 6.63 -7.94
CA ASN A 109 -10.80 7.32 -8.51
C ASN A 109 -11.99 7.28 -7.55
N ILE A 110 -12.30 6.11 -6.97
CA ILE A 110 -13.36 5.97 -5.97
C ILE A 110 -13.13 6.91 -4.78
N LEU A 111 -11.91 6.93 -4.23
CA LEU A 111 -11.58 7.79 -3.08
C LEU A 111 -11.72 9.28 -3.44
N ARG A 112 -11.32 9.68 -4.65
CA ARG A 112 -11.43 11.07 -5.12
C ARG A 112 -12.87 11.48 -5.37
N GLU A 113 -13.67 10.64 -6.02
CA GLU A 113 -15.09 10.89 -6.29
C GLU A 113 -15.90 11.01 -4.99
N ASN A 114 -15.53 10.24 -3.97
CA ASN A 114 -16.12 10.33 -2.63
C ASN A 114 -15.52 11.44 -1.76
N CYS A 115 -14.72 12.35 -2.34
CA CYS A 115 -14.14 13.51 -1.66
C CYS A 115 -13.33 13.16 -0.40
N VAL A 116 -12.67 12.00 -0.40
CA VAL A 116 -11.79 11.59 0.71
C VAL A 116 -10.57 12.53 0.76
N PRO A 117 -10.21 13.10 1.93
CA PRO A 117 -9.08 14.00 2.03
C PRO A 117 -7.77 13.36 1.55
N ALA A 118 -6.92 14.13 0.88
CA ALA A 118 -5.68 13.62 0.28
C ALA A 118 -4.76 12.94 1.31
N ILE A 119 -4.78 13.38 2.57
CA ILE A 119 -3.99 12.78 3.64
C ILE A 119 -4.36 11.33 3.91
N PHE A 120 -5.66 10.99 3.83
CA PHE A 120 -6.15 9.61 3.95
C PHE A 120 -5.74 8.78 2.75
N ILE A 121 -5.95 9.31 1.55
CA ILE A 121 -5.58 8.63 0.30
C ILE A 121 -4.10 8.26 0.33
N ARG A 122 -3.24 9.19 0.73
CA ARG A 122 -1.80 8.96 0.90
C ARG A 122 -1.50 7.87 1.92
N LYS A 123 -2.16 7.89 3.08
CA LYS A 123 -1.97 6.86 4.11
C LYS A 123 -2.38 5.47 3.61
N ILE A 124 -3.50 5.37 2.88
CA ILE A 124 -3.99 4.14 2.26
C ILE A 124 -2.94 3.60 1.29
N PHE A 125 -2.44 4.41 0.35
CA PHE A 125 -1.45 3.94 -0.63
C PHE A 125 -0.11 3.57 -0.01
N THR A 126 0.36 4.28 1.02
CA THR A 126 1.57 3.87 1.76
C THR A 126 1.40 2.47 2.37
N GLN A 127 0.25 2.18 2.99
CA GLN A 127 0.00 0.83 3.54
C GLN A 127 -0.12 -0.23 2.45
N ILE A 128 -0.77 0.08 1.33
CA ILE A 128 -0.89 -0.85 0.20
C ILE A 128 0.50 -1.19 -0.34
N PHE A 129 1.36 -0.20 -0.57
CA PHE A 129 2.69 -0.43 -1.13
C PHE A 129 3.58 -1.20 -0.14
N SER A 130 3.45 -0.92 1.15
CA SER A 130 4.13 -1.71 2.20
C SER A 130 3.67 -3.17 2.21
N PHE A 131 2.35 -3.39 2.14
CA PHE A 131 1.78 -4.74 2.04
C PHE A 131 2.27 -5.47 0.78
N MET A 132 2.28 -4.80 -0.37
CA MET A 132 2.82 -5.36 -1.62
C MET A 132 4.30 -5.72 -1.49
N ASN A 133 5.10 -4.85 -0.86
CA ASN A 133 6.51 -5.10 -0.58
C ASN A 133 6.69 -6.39 0.23
N ALA A 134 5.99 -6.49 1.35
CA ALA A 134 6.10 -7.62 2.27
C ALA A 134 5.63 -8.93 1.61
N GLN A 135 4.46 -8.93 0.96
CA GLN A 135 3.94 -10.09 0.23
C GLN A 135 4.86 -10.61 -0.86
N LEU A 136 5.36 -9.72 -1.74
CA LEU A 136 6.24 -10.10 -2.84
C LEU A 136 7.60 -10.58 -2.33
N PHE A 137 8.16 -9.88 -1.34
CA PHE A 137 9.47 -10.20 -0.77
C PHE A 137 9.45 -11.50 0.05
N ASN A 138 8.43 -11.69 0.90
CA ASN A 138 8.22 -12.94 1.63
C ASN A 138 8.03 -14.11 0.66
N SER A 139 7.24 -13.90 -0.41
CA SER A 139 7.06 -14.89 -1.48
C SER A 139 8.36 -15.26 -2.19
N LEU A 140 9.29 -14.31 -2.34
CA LEU A 140 10.61 -14.53 -2.93
C LEU A 140 11.48 -15.39 -2.01
N LEU A 141 11.54 -15.06 -0.72
CA LEU A 141 12.38 -15.75 0.27
C LEU A 141 11.92 -17.19 0.58
N VAL A 142 10.61 -17.43 0.52
CA VAL A 142 10.04 -18.75 0.83
C VAL A 142 10.13 -19.70 -0.36
N ARG A 143 10.03 -19.19 -1.60
CA ARG A 143 9.88 -20.01 -2.81
C ARG A 143 11.08 -19.91 -3.74
N HIS A 144 11.89 -20.96 -3.78
CA HIS A 144 13.10 -21.03 -4.60
C HIS A 144 12.87 -20.73 -6.09
N GLU A 145 11.71 -21.08 -6.65
CA GLU A 145 11.38 -20.86 -8.06
C GLU A 145 11.17 -19.38 -8.42
N CYS A 146 11.08 -18.50 -7.41
CA CYS A 146 11.00 -17.05 -7.59
C CYS A 146 12.39 -16.39 -7.65
N CYS A 147 13.43 -17.09 -7.19
CA CYS A 147 14.82 -16.60 -7.16
C CYS A 147 15.57 -16.96 -8.44
N SER A 148 15.08 -16.54 -9.60
CA SER A 148 15.78 -16.72 -10.88
C SER A 148 16.04 -15.40 -11.60
N PHE A 149 16.99 -15.41 -12.55
CA PHE A 149 17.29 -14.22 -13.36
C PHE A 149 16.05 -13.76 -14.14
N SER A 150 15.39 -14.67 -14.88
CA SER A 150 14.22 -14.31 -15.68
C SER A 150 13.06 -13.80 -14.81
N ASN A 151 12.89 -14.37 -13.62
CA ASN A 151 11.87 -13.93 -12.68
C ASN A 151 12.18 -12.55 -12.10
N GLY A 152 13.44 -12.29 -11.74
CA GLY A 152 13.91 -10.98 -11.33
C GLY A 152 13.66 -9.92 -12.39
N GLU A 153 13.93 -10.23 -13.67
CA GLU A 153 13.69 -9.32 -14.80
C GLU A 153 12.19 -9.00 -14.95
N TYR A 154 11.33 -10.01 -14.86
CA TYR A 154 9.88 -9.84 -14.96
C TYR A 154 9.30 -9.02 -13.81
N VAL A 155 9.66 -9.33 -12.56
CA VAL A 155 9.20 -8.57 -11.40
C VAL A 155 9.74 -7.15 -11.44
N LYS A 156 10.99 -6.94 -11.85
CA LYS A 156 11.57 -5.59 -12.04
C LYS A 156 10.79 -4.77 -13.06
N GLN A 157 10.36 -5.35 -14.17
CA GLN A 157 9.50 -4.69 -15.16
C GLN A 157 8.10 -4.37 -14.59
N GLY A 158 7.55 -5.25 -13.77
CA GLY A 158 6.29 -5.03 -13.07
C GLY A 158 6.36 -3.87 -12.07
N LEU A 159 7.40 -3.83 -11.24
CA LEU A 159 7.66 -2.74 -10.30
C LEU A 159 7.90 -1.40 -11.02
N ALA A 160 8.49 -1.40 -12.22
CA ALA A 160 8.64 -0.20 -13.02
C ALA A 160 7.27 0.37 -13.49
N GLN A 161 6.25 -0.47 -13.69
CA GLN A 161 4.90 0.02 -13.98
C GLN A 161 4.27 0.73 -12.77
N LEU A 162 4.51 0.23 -11.56
CA LEU A 162 4.08 0.91 -10.33
C LEU A 162 4.80 2.24 -10.14
N GLU A 163 6.09 2.30 -10.48
CA GLU A 163 6.88 3.54 -10.45
C GLU A 163 6.34 4.58 -11.45
N VAL A 164 5.98 4.16 -12.67
CA VAL A 164 5.31 5.04 -13.65
C VAL A 164 3.97 5.53 -13.09
N TRP A 165 3.14 4.64 -12.54
CA TRP A 165 1.87 5.01 -11.94
C TRP A 165 2.04 6.06 -10.83
N CYS A 166 3.01 5.88 -9.93
CA CYS A 166 3.31 6.87 -8.89
C CYS A 166 3.75 8.23 -9.46
N GLY A 167 4.39 8.25 -10.63
CA GLY A 167 4.80 9.47 -11.32
C GLY A 167 3.66 10.20 -12.05
N GLU A 168 2.62 9.46 -12.46
CA GLU A 168 1.42 10.02 -13.11
C GLU A 168 0.40 10.55 -12.10
N VAL A 169 0.32 9.92 -10.93
CA VAL A 169 -0.56 10.34 -9.83
C VAL A 169 -0.03 11.61 -9.18
N LYS A 170 -0.93 12.51 -8.75
CA LYS A 170 -0.54 13.73 -8.04
C LYS A 170 0.28 13.40 -6.78
N PRO A 171 1.36 14.16 -6.47
CA PRO A 171 2.21 13.92 -5.30
C PRO A 171 1.47 13.90 -3.96
N GLU A 172 0.33 14.60 -3.87
CA GLU A 172 -0.52 14.63 -2.67
C GLU A 172 -1.16 13.26 -2.35
N TYR A 173 -1.36 12.39 -3.35
CA TYR A 173 -2.00 11.08 -3.18
C TYR A 173 -0.99 9.94 -3.08
N ALA A 174 0.02 9.88 -3.95
CA ALA A 174 1.01 8.80 -3.90
C ALA A 174 2.11 9.07 -2.86
N GLY A 175 2.48 10.34 -2.66
CA GLY A 175 3.50 10.76 -1.70
C GLY A 175 4.79 9.93 -1.80
N SER A 176 5.22 9.39 -0.67
CA SER A 176 6.40 8.53 -0.54
C SER A 176 6.09 7.03 -0.65
N ALA A 177 4.88 6.62 -1.06
CA ALA A 177 4.46 5.21 -1.04
C ALA A 177 5.40 4.28 -1.83
N LEU A 178 6.00 4.78 -2.91
CA LEU A 178 6.97 4.03 -3.71
C LEU A 178 8.20 3.56 -2.90
N HIS A 179 8.60 4.29 -1.86
CA HIS A 179 9.72 3.93 -0.98
C HIS A 179 9.41 2.72 -0.10
N GLU A 180 8.14 2.34 0.06
CA GLU A 180 7.77 1.14 0.81
C GLU A 180 8.16 -0.14 0.06
N LEU A 181 8.29 -0.10 -1.28
CA LEU A 181 8.73 -1.22 -2.11
C LEU A 181 10.25 -1.51 -2.04
N ARG A 182 10.98 -0.90 -1.10
CA ARG A 182 12.44 -0.94 -1.03
C ARG A 182 13.05 -2.35 -0.95
N HIS A 183 12.46 -3.27 -0.18
CA HIS A 183 13.02 -4.62 0.00
C HIS A 183 12.92 -5.42 -1.30
N ILE A 184 11.71 -5.49 -1.89
CA ILE A 184 11.52 -6.22 -3.14
C ILE A 184 12.31 -5.57 -4.29
N ARG A 185 12.38 -4.23 -4.35
CA ARG A 185 13.16 -3.51 -5.38
C ARG A 185 14.65 -3.82 -5.31
N GLN A 186 15.26 -3.81 -4.11
CA GLN A 186 16.67 -4.16 -3.94
C GLN A 186 16.91 -5.63 -4.28
N ALA A 187 16.07 -6.54 -3.77
CA ALA A 187 16.18 -7.97 -4.04
C ALA A 187 16.15 -8.29 -5.54
N VAL A 188 15.14 -7.81 -6.29
CA VAL A 188 15.06 -8.11 -7.73
C VAL A 188 16.11 -7.37 -8.55
N SER A 189 16.56 -6.19 -8.09
CA SER A 189 17.68 -5.50 -8.74
C SER A 189 18.97 -6.30 -8.60
N PHE A 190 19.21 -6.87 -7.43
CA PHE A 190 20.32 -7.79 -7.18
C PHE A 190 20.21 -9.05 -8.03
N LEU A 191 19.04 -9.70 -8.10
CA LEU A 191 18.82 -10.92 -8.91
C LEU A 191 19.17 -10.74 -10.40
N VAL A 192 19.02 -9.53 -10.95
CA VAL A 192 19.25 -9.24 -12.39
C VAL A 192 20.70 -8.85 -12.70
N ILE A 193 21.60 -8.85 -11.70
CA ILE A 193 23.03 -8.58 -11.92
C ILE A 193 23.72 -9.77 -12.63
N PHE A 194 24.47 -9.53 -13.70
CA PHE A 194 25.11 -10.60 -14.48
C PHE A 194 26.38 -11.19 -13.87
N LYS A 195 27.18 -10.39 -13.15
CA LYS A 195 28.51 -10.80 -12.64
C LYS A 195 28.55 -10.83 -11.12
N LYS A 196 27.58 -11.50 -10.49
CA LYS A 196 27.44 -11.58 -9.03
C LYS A 196 28.68 -12.15 -8.35
N PHE A 197 29.35 -13.12 -8.98
CA PHE A 197 30.60 -13.73 -8.50
C PHE A 197 31.77 -12.76 -8.31
N ARG A 198 31.68 -11.52 -8.81
CA ARG A 198 32.71 -10.49 -8.66
C ARG A 198 32.42 -9.48 -7.56
N ILE A 199 31.27 -9.59 -6.91
CA ILE A 199 30.78 -8.59 -5.96
C ILE A 199 31.14 -9.07 -4.56
N SER A 200 31.76 -8.20 -3.77
CA SER A 200 32.13 -8.52 -2.39
C SER A 200 30.92 -8.47 -1.45
N TYR A 201 31.06 -9.06 -0.27
CA TYR A 201 30.04 -8.96 0.78
C TYR A 201 29.75 -7.49 1.15
N ASP A 202 30.80 -6.67 1.31
CA ASP A 202 30.66 -5.25 1.63
C ASP A 202 29.91 -4.47 0.55
N GLU A 203 30.16 -4.72 -0.74
CA GLU A 203 29.42 -4.07 -1.83
C GLU A 203 27.93 -4.47 -1.82
N ILE A 204 27.63 -5.73 -1.48
CA ILE A 204 26.24 -6.21 -1.40
C ILE A 204 25.49 -5.47 -0.28
N VAL A 205 26.07 -5.39 0.92
CA VAL A 205 25.39 -4.82 2.09
C VAL A 205 25.38 -3.30 2.06
N ASN A 206 26.42 -2.63 1.57
CA ASN A 206 26.49 -1.17 1.65
C ASN A 206 25.91 -0.46 0.42
N ASP A 207 26.08 -1.03 -0.78
CA ASP A 207 25.75 -0.33 -2.03
C ASP A 207 24.50 -0.90 -2.73
N LEU A 208 24.32 -2.22 -2.74
CA LEU A 208 23.26 -2.87 -3.53
C LEU A 208 21.99 -3.09 -2.73
N CYS A 209 22.11 -3.63 -1.53
CA CYS A 209 21.00 -4.10 -0.70
C CYS A 209 21.07 -3.62 0.76
N PRO A 210 21.26 -2.31 1.04
CA PRO A 210 21.44 -1.80 2.41
C PRO A 210 20.21 -1.94 3.32
N VAL A 211 19.05 -2.30 2.77
CA VAL A 211 17.83 -2.51 3.56
C VAL A 211 17.67 -3.98 3.97
N LEU A 212 18.34 -4.91 3.30
CA LEU A 212 18.17 -6.35 3.54
C LEU A 212 19.09 -6.82 4.67
N SER A 213 18.57 -7.67 5.56
CA SER A 213 19.39 -8.31 6.60
C SER A 213 20.30 -9.38 5.99
N VAL A 214 21.37 -9.73 6.72
CA VAL A 214 22.31 -10.80 6.30
C VAL A 214 21.57 -12.12 6.11
N GLN A 215 20.59 -12.44 6.97
CA GLN A 215 19.75 -13.63 6.85
C GLN A 215 18.94 -13.65 5.54
N GLN A 216 18.34 -12.51 5.17
CA GLN A 216 17.58 -12.38 3.93
C GLN A 216 18.50 -12.51 2.70
N LEU A 217 19.66 -11.85 2.73
CA LEU A 217 20.66 -11.92 1.66
C LEU A 217 21.16 -13.35 1.46
N TYR A 218 21.54 -14.03 2.54
CA TYR A 218 21.98 -15.42 2.52
C TYR A 218 20.92 -16.34 1.89
N LYS A 219 19.65 -16.16 2.26
CA LYS A 219 18.54 -16.93 1.70
C LYS A 219 18.37 -16.69 0.20
N ILE A 220 18.41 -15.44 -0.25
CA ILE A 220 18.32 -15.08 -1.68
C ILE A 220 19.49 -15.68 -2.45
N CYS A 221 20.71 -15.53 -1.96
CA CYS A 221 21.93 -15.99 -2.65
C CYS A 221 21.99 -17.52 -2.78
N THR A 222 21.55 -18.24 -1.74
CA THR A 222 21.53 -19.72 -1.73
C THR A 222 20.39 -20.31 -2.57
N GLN A 223 19.28 -19.59 -2.74
CA GLN A 223 18.17 -20.02 -3.59
C GLN A 223 18.30 -19.59 -5.05
N TYR A 224 19.21 -18.66 -5.35
CA TYR A 224 19.35 -18.09 -6.69
C TYR A 224 19.84 -19.13 -7.70
N TRP A 225 19.26 -19.09 -8.90
CA TRP A 225 19.78 -19.79 -10.07
C TRP A 225 19.55 -18.97 -11.35
N ASP A 226 20.53 -18.99 -12.27
CA ASP A 226 20.37 -18.34 -13.57
C ASP A 226 19.77 -19.29 -14.59
N ASP A 227 18.53 -19.01 -14.98
CA ASP A 227 17.72 -19.80 -15.91
C ASP A 227 17.81 -19.36 -17.37
N LYS A 228 18.59 -18.31 -17.67
CA LYS A 228 18.64 -17.65 -18.98
C LYS A 228 20.04 -17.63 -19.57
N TYR A 229 21.05 -17.30 -18.77
CA TYR A 229 22.43 -17.13 -19.23
C TYR A 229 23.42 -18.09 -18.57
N ASN A 230 22.96 -18.89 -17.61
CA ASN A 230 23.80 -19.83 -16.86
C ASN A 230 25.00 -19.15 -16.19
N THR A 231 24.80 -17.91 -15.69
CA THR A 231 25.80 -17.19 -14.88
C THR A 231 25.87 -17.74 -13.47
N GLU A 232 27.05 -17.64 -12.88
CA GLU A 232 27.29 -18.03 -11.49
C GLU A 232 26.62 -17.06 -10.51
N SER A 233 26.29 -17.58 -9.32
CA SER A 233 25.81 -16.79 -8.19
C SER A 233 26.95 -15.92 -7.62
N VAL A 234 26.77 -15.41 -6.40
CA VAL A 234 27.89 -14.87 -5.60
C VAL A 234 28.96 -15.93 -5.36
N SER A 235 30.19 -15.50 -5.09
CA SER A 235 31.31 -16.41 -4.79
C SER A 235 31.08 -17.18 -3.49
N GLU A 236 31.62 -18.39 -3.40
CA GLU A 236 31.56 -19.23 -2.17
C GLU A 236 32.10 -18.50 -0.94
N GLU A 237 33.16 -17.68 -1.10
CA GLU A 237 33.72 -16.86 0.00
C GLU A 237 32.66 -15.94 0.64
N VAL A 238 31.82 -15.30 -0.17
CA VAL A 238 30.74 -14.41 0.30
C VAL A 238 29.63 -15.22 0.96
N LEU A 239 29.31 -16.42 0.46
CA LEU A 239 28.31 -17.30 1.07
C LEU A 239 28.77 -17.80 2.44
N ASP A 240 30.04 -18.14 2.59
CA ASP A 240 30.62 -18.61 3.85
C ASP A 240 30.73 -17.49 4.88
N GLU A 241 31.06 -16.27 4.45
CA GLU A 241 31.02 -15.07 5.30
C GLU A 241 29.60 -14.82 5.83
N MET A 242 28.61 -14.79 4.94
CA MET A 242 27.20 -14.66 5.33
C MET A 242 26.75 -15.78 6.27
N ARG A 243 27.14 -17.05 6.00
CA ARG A 243 26.80 -18.20 6.84
C ARG A 243 27.34 -18.06 8.26
N THR A 244 28.59 -17.59 8.39
CA THR A 244 29.24 -17.38 9.68
C THR A 244 28.46 -16.34 10.50
N LEU A 245 28.17 -15.19 9.88
CA LEU A 245 27.42 -14.10 10.50
C LEU A 245 26.00 -14.52 10.92
N VAL A 246 25.28 -15.26 10.06
CA VAL A 246 23.94 -15.79 10.39
C VAL A 246 23.99 -16.75 11.58
N THR A 247 25.01 -17.61 11.66
CA THR A 247 25.17 -18.58 12.75
C THR A 247 25.47 -17.89 14.08
N GLU A 248 26.27 -16.83 14.05
CA GLU A 248 26.56 -15.98 15.21
C GLU A 248 25.31 -15.24 15.72
N GLU A 249 24.50 -14.67 14.83
CA GLU A 249 23.24 -14.00 15.19
C GLU A 249 22.20 -14.98 15.76
N SER A 250 22.14 -16.20 15.20
CA SER A 250 21.19 -17.25 15.62
C SER A 250 21.47 -17.76 17.04
N GLY A 251 22.73 -17.74 17.46
CA GLY A 251 23.15 -18.09 18.82
C GLY A 251 22.70 -17.09 19.89
N HIS A 252 22.22 -15.90 19.50
CA HIS A 252 21.75 -14.85 20.40
C HIS A 252 20.25 -14.56 20.29
N ASN A 253 19.60 -14.88 19.16
CA ASN A 253 18.16 -14.71 18.98
C ASN A 253 17.54 -15.91 18.25
N ALA A 254 17.12 -16.93 19.00
CA ALA A 254 16.35 -18.05 18.50
C ALA A 254 14.88 -17.65 18.21
N SER A 255 14.65 -17.01 17.07
CA SER A 255 13.32 -16.82 16.50
C SER A 255 13.40 -17.03 14.99
N GLU A 256 12.95 -18.20 14.53
CA GLU A 256 12.82 -18.59 13.11
C GLU A 256 11.92 -17.65 12.28
N GLY A 257 11.26 -16.66 12.89
CA GLY A 257 10.39 -15.68 12.24
C GLY A 257 11.02 -14.32 11.88
N THR A 258 12.30 -14.09 12.20
CA THR A 258 12.90 -12.73 12.14
C THR A 258 13.19 -12.22 10.73
N PHE A 259 13.27 -13.11 9.72
CA PHE A 259 13.69 -12.71 8.37
C PHE A 259 12.54 -12.31 7.43
N LEU A 260 11.29 -12.66 7.76
CA LEU A 260 10.12 -12.26 6.97
C LEU A 260 9.67 -10.86 7.39
N LEU A 261 9.12 -10.11 6.44
CA LEU A 261 8.53 -8.81 6.71
C LEU A 261 7.13 -8.99 7.28
N ASP A 262 6.76 -8.14 8.23
CA ASP A 262 5.40 -8.07 8.73
C ASP A 262 4.50 -7.35 7.70
N ASP A 263 3.37 -7.97 7.38
CA ASP A 263 2.37 -7.44 6.45
C ASP A 263 1.40 -6.45 7.13
N GLU A 264 1.42 -6.38 8.47
CA GLU A 264 0.52 -5.56 9.30
C GLU A 264 1.21 -4.29 9.81
N ILE A 265 1.58 -3.37 8.91
CA ILE A 265 1.94 -2.01 9.34
C ILE A 265 0.70 -1.29 9.86
N SER A 266 0.59 -1.23 11.19
CA SER A 266 -0.36 -0.33 11.86
C SER A 266 0.11 1.12 11.65
N MET A 267 -0.48 1.80 10.67
CA MET A 267 -0.34 3.24 10.55
C MET A 267 -1.58 3.88 11.16
N PRO A 268 -1.49 4.40 12.39
CA PRO A 268 -2.62 5.05 13.02
C PRO A 268 -3.03 6.29 12.23
N ILE A 269 -4.33 6.49 12.10
CA ILE A 269 -4.89 7.72 11.57
C ILE A 269 -4.95 8.71 12.72
N SER A 270 -4.28 9.87 12.58
CA SER A 270 -4.51 10.98 13.50
C SER A 270 -5.63 11.84 12.94
N LEU A 271 -6.68 12.02 13.73
CA LEU A 271 -7.80 12.90 13.38
C LEU A 271 -7.47 14.37 13.54
N GLU A 272 -6.43 14.70 14.30
CA GLU A 272 -5.85 16.03 14.37
C GLU A 272 -5.24 16.41 13.01
N GLU A 273 -4.43 15.53 12.40
CA GLU A 273 -3.90 15.73 11.04
C GLU A 273 -5.02 15.91 10.00
N ILE A 274 -6.18 15.28 10.24
CA ILE A 274 -7.34 15.37 9.36
C ILE A 274 -8.06 16.71 9.53
N ALA A 275 -8.35 17.09 10.77
CA ALA A 275 -9.00 18.35 11.08
C ALA A 275 -8.16 19.54 10.56
N ASP A 276 -6.84 19.45 10.68
CA ASP A 276 -5.91 20.46 10.17
C ASP A 276 -5.82 20.47 8.64
N SER A 277 -6.13 19.35 7.97
CA SER A 277 -6.16 19.24 6.50
C SER A 277 -7.48 19.66 5.86
N MET A 278 -8.55 19.81 6.65
CA MET A 278 -9.86 20.18 6.14
C MET A 278 -9.99 21.71 6.03
N ASP A 279 -10.41 22.19 4.86
CA ASP A 279 -10.72 23.61 4.69
C ASP A 279 -11.84 24.03 5.67
N VAL A 280 -11.68 25.20 6.28
CA VAL A 280 -12.71 25.82 7.12
C VAL A 280 -13.91 26.14 6.23
N LYS A 281 -14.93 25.29 6.26
CA LYS A 281 -16.15 25.51 5.48
C LYS A 281 -17.01 26.56 6.17
N GLU A 282 -17.34 27.63 5.45
CA GLU A 282 -18.39 28.56 5.87
C GLU A 282 -19.76 27.94 5.60
N PHE A 283 -20.48 27.60 6.67
CA PHE A 283 -21.81 26.95 6.56
C PHE A 283 -22.97 27.95 6.37
N GLN A 284 -22.69 29.25 6.25
CA GLN A 284 -23.71 30.30 6.29
C GLN A 284 -24.69 30.27 5.09
N ASN A 285 -24.34 29.58 3.99
CA ASN A 285 -25.14 29.56 2.76
C ASN A 285 -25.36 28.15 2.18
N VAL A 286 -25.25 27.09 3.00
CA VAL A 286 -25.47 25.72 2.52
C VAL A 286 -26.96 25.40 2.51
N ALA A 287 -27.56 25.37 1.31
CA ALA A 287 -28.95 24.95 1.16
C ALA A 287 -29.11 23.44 1.43
N PRO A 288 -30.14 23.02 2.19
CA PRO A 288 -30.36 21.60 2.44
C PRO A 288 -30.79 20.87 1.14
N PRO A 289 -30.33 19.63 0.91
CA PRO A 289 -30.75 18.82 -0.23
C PRO A 289 -32.27 18.65 -0.31
N SER A 290 -32.84 18.76 -1.50
CA SER A 290 -34.29 18.68 -1.76
C SER A 290 -34.92 17.38 -1.24
N GLU A 291 -34.16 16.29 -1.27
CA GLU A 291 -34.58 14.95 -0.88
C GLU A 291 -34.78 14.86 0.64
N LEU A 292 -33.89 15.48 1.42
CA LEU A 292 -34.00 15.52 2.89
C LEU A 292 -35.14 16.44 3.32
N VAL A 293 -35.33 17.56 2.62
CA VAL A 293 -36.40 18.55 2.86
C VAL A 293 -37.80 17.96 2.64
N ALA A 294 -37.90 16.90 1.82
CA ALA A 294 -39.14 16.16 1.57
C ALA A 294 -39.49 15.16 2.69
N MET A 295 -38.53 14.77 3.53
CA MET A 295 -38.74 13.82 4.62
C MET A 295 -39.26 14.53 5.88
N SER A 296 -40.31 13.99 6.49
CA SER A 296 -40.94 14.56 7.69
C SER A 296 -39.98 14.67 8.89
N ALA A 297 -39.07 13.71 9.03
CA ALA A 297 -38.06 13.70 10.10
C ALA A 297 -37.02 14.83 10.01
N PHE A 298 -36.88 15.48 8.85
CA PHE A 298 -35.83 16.48 8.58
C PHE A 298 -36.38 17.88 8.31
N GLN A 299 -37.64 18.17 8.68
CA GLN A 299 -38.24 19.49 8.49
C GLN A 299 -37.53 20.62 9.24
N PHE A 300 -36.78 20.30 10.30
CA PHE A 300 -35.95 21.26 11.04
C PHE A 300 -34.81 21.86 10.21
N LEU A 301 -34.47 21.29 9.04
CA LEU A 301 -33.47 21.85 8.13
C LEU A 301 -33.99 23.07 7.35
N LYS A 302 -35.29 23.38 7.41
CA LYS A 302 -35.90 24.55 6.73
C LYS A 302 -35.90 25.83 7.58
N SER A 303 -35.57 25.73 8.87
CA SER A 303 -35.55 26.85 9.84
C SER A 303 -34.17 27.47 9.94
#